data_AF-A0AAD8CHW0-F1
#
_entry.id   AF-A0AAD8CHW0-F1
#
_cell.length_a   1.000
_cell.length_b   1.000
_cell.length_c   1.000
_cell.angle_alpha   90.00
_cell.angle_beta   90.00
_cell.angle_gamma   90.00
#
_symmetry.space_group_name_H-M   'P 1'
#
loop_
_entity.id
_entity.type
_entity.pdbx_description
1 polymer ?
#
loop_
_entity_poly.entity_id
_entity_poly.type
_entity_poly.pdbx_seq_one_letter_code
_entity_poly.pdbx_strand_id
1 'polypeptide(L)'
;MSFKTVPLATVTIGPESWRDVTVNVIRLSDRLVKTLAPCRSGARNGRSSGSPVIQLREEPGNTAARDPQLGPLNSDLNQPRGKCPNGFEAENGTKKTATGKYRPVSAPHHNLHVSLKAGDAPPSFLRVHLAERSSHLTRSYTRAVRSLVTELRLQAVHTNDDAKRLLRSREALERSLADLRKDLLINKSSVDTRRLRPAPRERVRDGADYLLEAERKLLFELKSELEIRLKMTRHQLEILCSCRKRLLDCAAERSRVLDLFPNSFADWTRSHSCSPPSLTPSPSPSPSPSQSRELLKASPATPCTPECQEALQAARTACLQSRALCREVKEAVDQAVSLGRAAHKATNDGLTQKIAETVNLTQHLQVSSGESRVAIQRVQRWYDENEHSEGRVLGPVSSADLLTRERLDRPQVQVYQRHAGTQLPEATAIVQGYAALRQSLLNTSQDLGLLHRTRLQLEENMQGKRAAVSLDSAIARLRRRNSDHRWTVPHLK
;
A
#
# COMPACT_ATOMS: atom_id res chain seq x y z
N MET A 1 4.48 12.74 -11.53
CA MET A 1 5.67 12.58 -10.66
C MET A 1 6.39 11.29 -11.05
N SER A 2 7.50 11.37 -11.81
CA SER A 2 8.25 10.19 -12.23
C SER A 2 9.03 9.64 -11.02
N PHE A 3 8.59 8.51 -10.46
CA PHE A 3 9.34 7.74 -9.46
C PHE A 3 10.53 6.98 -10.06
N LYS A 4 10.83 7.16 -11.35
CA LYS A 4 12.06 6.63 -11.94
C LYS A 4 13.21 7.43 -11.36
N THR A 5 13.98 6.74 -10.51
CA THR A 5 15.33 7.08 -10.07
C THR A 5 15.44 8.34 -9.22
N VAL A 6 14.96 8.29 -7.98
CA VAL A 6 15.69 9.00 -6.92
C VAL A 6 16.88 8.11 -6.55
N PRO A 7 18.14 8.51 -6.80
CA PRO A 7 19.30 7.74 -6.39
C PRO A 7 19.38 7.76 -4.85
N LEU A 8 18.77 6.78 -4.21
CA LEU A 8 18.78 6.62 -2.75
C LEU A 8 20.21 6.38 -2.22
N ALA A 9 21.12 5.84 -3.02
CA ALA A 9 22.45 5.42 -2.57
C ALA A 9 23.40 6.57 -2.14
N THR A 10 23.13 7.82 -2.53
CA THR A 10 24.03 8.97 -2.22
C THR A 10 23.34 10.12 -1.48
N VAL A 11 22.01 10.11 -1.37
CA VAL A 11 21.28 11.19 -0.68
C VAL A 11 21.05 10.80 0.77
N THR A 12 21.70 11.53 1.66
CA THR A 12 21.48 11.43 3.11
C THR A 12 20.02 11.72 3.43
N ILE A 13 19.33 10.76 4.05
CA ILE A 13 17.88 10.85 4.28
C ILE A 13 17.55 11.65 5.54
N GLY A 14 18.48 11.78 6.49
CA GLY A 14 18.26 12.59 7.70
C GLY A 14 18.21 14.09 7.41
N PRO A 15 17.54 14.91 8.24
CA PRO A 15 17.64 16.36 8.15
C PRO A 15 19.07 16.78 8.50
N GLU A 16 19.67 17.65 7.69
CA GLU A 16 21.04 18.15 7.91
C GLU A 16 21.20 18.73 9.32
N SER A 17 20.27 19.58 9.74
CA SER A 17 20.25 20.19 11.08
C SER A 17 20.28 19.20 12.25
N TRP A 18 19.61 18.06 12.13
CA TRP A 18 19.58 17.02 13.17
C TRP A 18 20.89 16.23 13.25
N ARG A 19 21.50 15.96 12.09
CA ARG A 19 22.83 15.35 12.04
C ARG A 19 23.86 16.32 12.57
N ASP A 20 23.83 17.56 12.12
CA ASP A 20 24.81 18.58 12.45
C ASP A 20 24.83 18.88 13.93
N VAL A 21 23.68 18.97 14.61
CA VAL A 21 23.65 19.12 16.07
C VAL A 21 24.34 17.94 16.76
N THR A 22 24.04 16.70 16.34
CA THR A 22 24.62 15.51 16.97
C THR A 22 26.14 15.41 16.69
N VAL A 23 26.54 15.68 15.45
CA VAL A 23 27.93 15.71 15.00
C VAL A 23 28.71 16.83 15.67
N ASN A 24 28.08 17.99 15.92
CA ASN A 24 28.71 19.10 16.64
C ASN A 24 28.97 18.75 18.11
N VAL A 25 28.05 18.01 18.77
CA VAL A 25 28.29 17.52 20.13
C VAL A 25 29.45 16.52 20.16
N ILE A 26 29.53 15.62 19.17
CA ILE A 26 30.68 14.70 19.01
C ILE A 26 31.98 15.48 18.76
N ARG A 27 31.98 16.44 17.85
CA ARG A 27 33.16 17.28 17.57
C ARG A 27 33.58 18.10 18.80
N LEU A 28 32.62 18.60 19.56
CA LEU A 28 32.89 19.31 20.81
C LEU A 28 33.55 18.37 21.81
N SER A 29 33.02 17.16 22.02
CA SER A 29 33.65 16.19 22.91
C SER A 29 35.06 15.83 22.45
N ASP A 30 35.26 15.59 21.15
CA ASP A 30 36.56 15.21 20.61
C ASP A 30 37.58 16.34 20.79
N ARG A 31 37.14 17.59 20.62
CA ARG A 31 37.97 18.77 20.89
C ARG A 31 38.34 18.82 22.37
N LEU A 32 37.37 18.72 23.28
CA LEU A 32 37.64 18.75 24.71
C LEU A 32 38.56 17.61 25.15
N VAL A 33 38.32 16.40 24.66
CA VAL A 33 39.20 15.25 24.91
C VAL A 33 40.61 15.56 24.40
N LYS A 34 40.78 16.12 23.20
CA LYS A 34 42.11 16.42 22.64
C LYS A 34 42.82 17.61 23.29
N THR A 35 42.09 18.64 23.71
CA THR A 35 42.67 19.85 24.32
C THR A 35 42.97 19.65 25.79
N LEU A 36 42.19 18.82 26.49
CA LEU A 36 42.32 18.55 27.92
C LEU A 36 43.13 17.27 28.21
N ALA A 37 43.34 16.40 27.21
CA ALA A 37 44.21 15.22 27.35
C ALA A 37 45.73 15.45 27.39
N PRO A 38 46.34 16.54 26.86
CA PRO A 38 47.77 16.74 26.99
C PRO A 38 48.06 17.35 28.36
N CYS A 39 47.92 16.54 29.41
CA CYS A 39 48.73 16.72 30.60
C CYS A 39 50.19 16.51 30.17
N ARG A 40 50.87 17.60 29.79
CA ARG A 40 52.29 17.62 29.42
C ARG A 40 53.09 16.94 30.54
N SER A 41 53.50 15.70 30.29
CA SER A 41 54.54 14.98 31.03
C SER A 41 55.92 15.56 30.74
N GLY A 42 56.07 16.88 30.81
CA GLY A 42 57.31 17.61 30.57
C GLY A 42 58.05 17.91 31.87
N ALA A 43 58.21 16.92 32.76
CA ALA A 43 59.05 17.03 33.95
C ALA A 43 59.33 15.64 34.57
N ARG A 44 59.93 14.71 33.81
CA ARG A 44 60.56 13.52 34.40
C ARG A 44 61.90 13.23 33.73
N ASN A 45 62.90 14.03 34.09
CA ASN A 45 64.30 13.62 34.10
C ASN A 45 64.88 14.09 35.44
N GLY A 46 64.74 13.25 36.46
CA GLY A 46 65.24 13.48 37.81
C GLY A 46 65.19 12.17 38.59
N ARG A 47 66.37 11.65 38.91
CA ARG A 47 66.67 10.34 39.50
C ARG A 47 65.94 10.02 40.82
N SER A 48 65.68 8.73 41.05
CA SER A 48 65.70 8.04 42.36
C SER A 48 65.38 6.55 42.10
N SER A 49 66.26 5.55 42.17
CA SER A 49 67.13 5.02 43.24
C SER A 49 66.40 4.48 44.47
N GLY A 50 66.21 3.15 44.52
CA GLY A 50 65.96 2.31 45.71
C GLY A 50 64.61 2.51 46.40
N SER A 51 63.86 1.52 46.88
CA SER A 51 64.06 0.08 47.03
C SER A 51 62.67 -0.51 47.40
N PRO A 52 62.52 -1.84 47.47
CA PRO A 52 61.28 -2.56 47.14
C PRO A 52 60.42 -2.89 48.36
N VAL A 53 59.10 -3.09 48.17
CA VAL A 53 58.26 -3.81 49.14
C VAL A 53 57.22 -4.68 48.41
N ILE A 54 57.51 -5.98 48.44
CA ILE A 54 56.66 -7.13 48.79
C ILE A 54 55.36 -7.35 48.00
N GLN A 55 55.43 -8.39 47.15
CA GLN A 55 54.32 -9.18 46.65
C GLN A 55 53.57 -9.87 47.80
N LEU A 56 52.24 -9.75 47.81
CA LEU A 56 51.38 -10.78 48.37
C LEU A 56 50.28 -11.11 47.35
N ARG A 57 50.32 -12.38 46.97
CA ARG A 57 49.43 -13.14 46.12
C ARG A 57 48.34 -13.73 47.01
N GLU A 58 47.09 -13.74 46.57
CA GLU A 58 46.15 -14.85 46.78
C GLU A 58 44.91 -14.74 45.88
N GLU A 59 44.39 -15.92 45.55
CA GLU A 59 43.54 -16.30 44.41
C GLU A 59 42.02 -16.05 44.63
N PRO A 60 41.19 -16.07 43.57
CA PRO A 60 39.74 -16.01 43.67
C PRO A 60 39.06 -17.38 43.78
N GLY A 61 38.05 -17.47 44.64
CA GLY A 61 37.12 -18.59 44.76
C GLY A 61 35.97 -18.54 43.75
N ASN A 62 35.87 -19.61 42.95
CA ASN A 62 34.71 -20.47 42.64
C ASN A 62 33.25 -19.96 42.60
N THR A 63 32.53 -20.61 41.65
CA THR A 63 31.13 -21.11 41.66
C THR A 63 29.97 -20.31 41.03
N ALA A 64 29.36 -20.90 39.99
CA ALA A 64 27.90 -21.12 39.77
C ALA A 64 27.71 -21.85 38.41
N ALA A 65 27.34 -23.14 38.31
CA ALA A 65 26.00 -23.76 38.51
C ALA A 65 24.91 -23.10 37.63
N ARG A 66 24.63 -23.62 36.42
CA ARG A 66 23.65 -24.67 36.02
C ARG A 66 22.17 -24.31 36.21
N ASP A 67 21.46 -24.25 35.07
CA ASP A 67 20.00 -24.33 34.89
C ASP A 67 19.38 -25.57 35.55
N PRO A 68 18.04 -25.58 35.73
CA PRO A 68 17.28 -26.47 34.85
C PRO A 68 15.90 -25.97 34.39
N GLN A 69 15.52 -26.46 33.20
CA GLN A 69 14.15 -26.55 32.70
C GLN A 69 13.28 -27.49 33.55
N LEU A 70 11.96 -27.26 33.59
CA LEU A 70 10.93 -28.30 33.63
C LEU A 70 9.66 -27.80 32.90
N GLY A 71 9.16 -28.62 31.97
CA GLY A 71 7.85 -28.48 31.31
C GLY A 71 6.74 -29.26 32.04
N PRO A 72 5.84 -29.94 31.31
CA PRO A 72 4.52 -29.45 30.91
C PRO A 72 3.37 -30.32 31.47
N LEU A 73 2.09 -29.95 31.20
CA LEU A 73 0.95 -30.89 31.32
C LEU A 73 -0.21 -30.53 30.39
N ASN A 74 -0.68 -31.57 29.68
CA ASN A 74 -1.81 -31.67 28.75
C ASN A 74 -3.16 -31.68 29.48
N SER A 75 -4.26 -31.47 28.73
CA SER A 75 -5.27 -32.53 28.51
C SER A 75 -6.42 -32.08 27.59
N ASP A 76 -6.87 -33.05 26.78
CA ASP A 76 -7.86 -33.06 25.70
C ASP A 76 -9.32 -32.82 26.14
N LEU A 77 -10.23 -32.62 25.15
CA LEU A 77 -11.35 -33.54 24.86
C LEU A 77 -12.30 -33.03 23.73
N ASN A 78 -12.41 -33.87 22.70
CA ASN A 78 -13.61 -34.34 21.98
C ASN A 78 -14.52 -33.44 21.10
N GLN A 79 -14.51 -33.86 19.82
CA GLN A 79 -15.54 -33.85 18.76
C GLN A 79 -16.79 -34.70 19.10
N PRO A 80 -17.97 -34.58 18.42
CA PRO A 80 -18.15 -35.13 17.06
C PRO A 80 -19.25 -34.53 16.13
N ARG A 81 -19.17 -34.93 14.82
CA ARG A 81 -20.22 -35.26 13.79
C ARG A 81 -21.49 -34.37 13.66
N GLY A 82 -22.05 -34.03 12.50
CA GLY A 82 -21.85 -34.41 11.09
C GLY A 82 -23.09 -34.02 10.24
N LYS A 83 -23.01 -34.33 8.92
CA LYS A 83 -24.08 -34.48 7.90
C LYS A 83 -24.76 -33.25 7.26
N CYS A 84 -24.55 -33.16 5.94
CA CYS A 84 -25.52 -32.64 4.95
C CYS A 84 -26.61 -33.69 4.65
N PRO A 85 -27.76 -33.25 4.09
CA PRO A 85 -28.27 -33.93 2.91
C PRO A 85 -28.82 -33.00 1.81
N ASN A 86 -28.81 -33.52 0.58
CA ASN A 86 -29.60 -33.05 -0.56
C ASN A 86 -31.09 -33.33 -0.35
N GLY A 87 -31.97 -32.59 -1.04
CA GLY A 87 -33.39 -32.93 -1.15
C GLY A 87 -34.18 -31.96 -2.04
N PHE A 88 -34.31 -32.32 -3.32
CA PHE A 88 -35.41 -31.93 -4.19
C PHE A 88 -36.71 -32.54 -3.66
N GLU A 89 -37.81 -31.79 -3.57
CA GLU A 89 -39.16 -32.31 -3.85
C GLU A 89 -40.05 -31.18 -4.37
N ALA A 90 -40.76 -31.52 -5.45
CA ALA A 90 -41.97 -30.88 -5.91
C ALA A 90 -43.16 -31.56 -5.24
N GLU A 91 -44.26 -30.83 -4.99
CA GLU A 91 -45.61 -31.19 -5.47
C GLU A 91 -46.71 -30.32 -4.82
N ASN A 92 -47.60 -29.86 -5.71
CA ASN A 92 -49.07 -29.90 -5.67
C ASN A 92 -49.90 -29.28 -4.52
N GLY A 93 -50.81 -28.40 -4.96
CA GLY A 93 -52.22 -28.32 -4.52
C GLY A 93 -52.46 -27.53 -3.23
N THR A 94 -53.47 -26.69 -3.06
CA THR A 94 -54.79 -26.60 -3.70
C THR A 94 -55.46 -25.25 -3.34
N LYS A 95 -56.15 -24.68 -4.33
CA LYS A 95 -57.51 -24.07 -4.31
C LYS A 95 -57.95 -23.20 -3.11
N LYS A 96 -58.36 -21.96 -3.44
CA LYS A 96 -59.66 -21.31 -3.12
C LYS A 96 -59.76 -20.01 -3.93
N THR A 97 -60.41 -20.02 -5.09
CA THR A 97 -61.82 -19.59 -5.34
C THR A 97 -62.16 -18.21 -4.77
N ALA A 98 -62.16 -17.19 -5.64
CA ALA A 98 -63.07 -16.06 -5.55
C ALA A 98 -63.50 -15.67 -6.97
N THR A 99 -64.80 -15.82 -7.17
CA THR A 99 -65.58 -15.55 -8.38
C THR A 99 -65.60 -14.07 -8.73
N GLY A 100 -65.12 -13.72 -9.92
CA GLY A 100 -65.31 -12.41 -10.54
C GLY A 100 -65.70 -12.59 -12.00
N LYS A 101 -67.01 -12.65 -12.26
CA LYS A 101 -67.58 -12.64 -13.61
C LYS A 101 -67.28 -11.28 -14.26
N TYR A 102 -66.28 -11.21 -15.13
CA TYR A 102 -66.19 -10.16 -16.14
C TYR A 102 -66.03 -10.80 -17.52
N ARG A 103 -67.13 -10.69 -18.26
CA ARG A 103 -67.34 -11.01 -19.66
C ARG A 103 -66.39 -10.15 -20.50
N PRO A 104 -65.53 -10.70 -21.38
CA PRO A 104 -64.96 -9.90 -22.46
C PRO A 104 -66.08 -9.63 -23.44
N VAL A 105 -66.45 -8.36 -23.56
CA VAL A 105 -67.27 -7.85 -24.65
C VAL A 105 -66.53 -8.16 -25.94
N SER A 106 -67.07 -9.10 -26.71
CA SER A 106 -66.64 -9.38 -28.06
C SER A 106 -66.60 -8.07 -28.83
N ALA A 107 -65.41 -7.69 -29.33
CA ALA A 107 -65.29 -6.64 -30.30
C ALA A 107 -66.21 -6.97 -31.49
N PRO A 108 -66.90 -5.98 -32.08
CA PRO A 108 -67.82 -6.22 -33.19
C PRO A 108 -67.04 -6.82 -34.36
N HIS A 109 -67.38 -8.06 -34.70
CA HIS A 109 -67.09 -8.63 -36.01
C HIS A 109 -67.87 -7.81 -37.04
N HIS A 110 -67.26 -6.74 -37.56
CA HIS A 110 -67.62 -6.24 -38.86
C HIS A 110 -67.20 -7.30 -39.87
N ASN A 111 -68.11 -8.24 -40.10
CA ASN A 111 -68.09 -9.11 -41.27
C ASN A 111 -68.17 -8.19 -42.48
N LEU A 112 -67.01 -7.87 -43.06
CA LEU A 112 -66.94 -7.50 -44.47
C LEU A 112 -67.28 -8.76 -45.26
N HIS A 113 -68.57 -9.06 -45.34
CA HIS A 113 -69.11 -9.99 -46.30
C HIS A 113 -68.99 -9.32 -47.68
N VAL A 114 -67.81 -9.41 -48.28
CA VAL A 114 -67.67 -9.15 -49.71
C VAL A 114 -68.38 -10.30 -50.40
N SER A 115 -69.65 -10.08 -50.71
CA SER A 115 -70.45 -10.95 -51.57
C SER A 115 -69.89 -10.86 -52.99
N LEU A 116 -68.85 -11.66 -53.27
CA LEU A 116 -68.37 -11.89 -54.62
C LEU A 116 -69.44 -12.70 -55.35
N LYS A 117 -70.07 -12.08 -56.36
CA LYS A 117 -70.99 -12.78 -57.26
C LYS A 117 -70.23 -13.93 -57.93
N ALA A 118 -70.93 -15.04 -58.20
CA ALA A 118 -70.36 -16.29 -58.73
C ALA A 118 -69.68 -16.21 -60.12
N GLY A 119 -69.46 -15.00 -60.67
CA GLY A 119 -68.71 -14.74 -61.90
C GLY A 119 -67.34 -14.05 -61.71
N ASP A 120 -66.98 -13.63 -60.49
CA ASP A 120 -65.75 -12.86 -60.22
C ASP A 120 -64.61 -13.69 -59.60
N ALA A 121 -64.80 -15.01 -59.46
CA ALA A 121 -63.74 -15.88 -58.97
C ALA A 121 -62.66 -16.02 -60.06
N PRO A 122 -61.39 -15.71 -59.77
CA PRO A 122 -60.34 -15.86 -60.75
C PRO A 122 -60.31 -17.33 -61.25
N PRO A 123 -60.09 -17.55 -62.55
CA PRO A 123 -59.90 -18.88 -63.13
C PRO A 123 -59.06 -19.80 -62.24
N SER A 124 -59.37 -21.09 -62.22
CA SER A 124 -58.68 -22.08 -61.38
C SER A 124 -57.14 -22.00 -61.50
N PHE A 125 -56.62 -21.75 -62.70
CA PHE A 125 -55.19 -21.57 -62.94
C PHE A 125 -54.61 -20.33 -62.23
N LEU A 126 -55.33 -19.20 -62.19
CA LEU A 126 -54.92 -18.00 -61.46
C LEU A 126 -54.97 -18.21 -59.96
N ARG A 127 -55.96 -18.96 -59.45
CA ARG A 127 -56.03 -19.32 -58.02
C ARG A 127 -54.85 -20.17 -57.59
N VAL A 128 -54.48 -21.18 -58.37
CA VAL A 128 -53.31 -22.02 -58.11
C VAL A 128 -52.02 -21.20 -58.19
N HIS A 129 -51.85 -20.40 -59.23
CA HIS A 129 -50.66 -19.55 -59.40
C HIS A 129 -50.52 -18.50 -58.28
N LEU A 130 -51.62 -17.87 -57.85
CA LEU A 130 -51.61 -16.92 -56.73
C LEU A 130 -51.33 -17.62 -55.38
N ALA A 131 -51.85 -18.85 -55.18
CA ALA A 131 -51.56 -19.65 -54.00
C ALA A 131 -50.09 -20.12 -53.95
N GLU A 132 -49.50 -20.48 -55.09
CA GLU A 132 -48.07 -20.81 -55.20
C GLU A 132 -47.19 -19.58 -54.91
N ARG A 133 -47.54 -18.42 -55.48
CA ARG A 133 -46.81 -17.17 -55.25
C ARG A 133 -46.90 -16.70 -53.80
N SER A 134 -48.08 -16.79 -53.17
CA SER A 134 -48.24 -16.46 -51.76
C SER A 134 -47.48 -17.43 -50.86
N SER A 135 -47.57 -18.74 -51.14
CA SER A 135 -46.81 -19.78 -50.43
C SER A 135 -45.29 -19.56 -50.54
N HIS A 136 -44.81 -19.17 -51.72
CA HIS A 136 -43.39 -18.83 -51.94
C HIS A 136 -42.97 -17.62 -51.09
N LEU A 137 -43.76 -16.55 -51.07
CA LEU A 137 -43.49 -15.36 -50.25
C LEU A 137 -43.50 -15.68 -48.75
N THR A 138 -44.47 -16.48 -48.27
CA THR A 138 -44.53 -16.95 -46.88
C THR A 138 -43.32 -17.80 -46.51
N ARG A 139 -42.88 -18.72 -47.38
CA ARG A 139 -41.67 -19.53 -47.14
C ARG A 139 -40.41 -18.66 -47.10
N SER A 140 -40.28 -17.70 -48.01
CA SER A 140 -39.14 -16.76 -48.03
C SER A 140 -39.11 -15.91 -46.75
N TYR A 141 -40.26 -15.34 -46.36
CA TYR A 141 -40.40 -14.55 -45.15
C TYR A 141 -40.09 -15.35 -43.88
N THR A 142 -40.67 -16.54 -43.72
CA THR A 142 -40.44 -17.40 -42.54
C THR A 142 -38.99 -17.85 -42.43
N ARG A 143 -38.31 -18.13 -43.54
CA ARG A 143 -36.86 -18.39 -43.55
C ARG A 143 -36.05 -17.18 -43.08
N ALA A 144 -36.37 -15.99 -43.59
CA ALA A 144 -35.70 -14.76 -43.19
C ALA A 144 -35.91 -14.43 -41.70
N VAL A 145 -37.13 -14.59 -41.17
CA VAL A 145 -37.43 -14.37 -39.75
C VAL A 145 -36.72 -15.40 -38.87
N ARG A 146 -36.67 -16.70 -39.26
CA ARG A 146 -35.89 -17.71 -38.54
C ARG A 146 -34.40 -17.33 -38.46
N SER A 147 -33.82 -16.89 -39.59
CA SER A 147 -32.44 -16.42 -39.66
C SER A 147 -32.20 -15.23 -38.71
N LEU A 148 -33.11 -14.25 -38.70
CA LEU A 148 -33.00 -13.10 -37.81
C LEU A 148 -33.11 -13.48 -36.33
N VAL A 149 -34.06 -14.36 -35.97
CA VAL A 149 -34.19 -14.87 -34.59
C VAL A 149 -32.92 -15.58 -34.14
N THR A 150 -32.30 -16.37 -35.02
CA THR A 150 -31.00 -17.00 -34.72
C THR A 150 -29.89 -15.97 -34.53
N GLU A 151 -29.84 -14.92 -35.36
CA GLU A 151 -28.86 -13.83 -35.23
C GLU A 151 -29.03 -13.06 -33.91
N LEU A 152 -30.26 -12.69 -33.55
CA LEU A 152 -30.58 -11.99 -32.29
C LEU A 152 -30.18 -12.83 -31.06
N ARG A 153 -30.51 -14.13 -31.07
CA ARG A 153 -30.15 -15.05 -29.98
C ARG A 153 -28.63 -15.23 -29.89
N LEU A 154 -27.94 -15.38 -31.02
CA LEU A 154 -26.48 -15.49 -31.06
C LEU A 154 -25.82 -14.23 -30.53
N GLN A 155 -26.28 -13.04 -30.95
CA GLN A 155 -25.78 -11.77 -30.44
C GLN A 155 -26.05 -11.62 -28.94
N ALA A 156 -27.19 -12.11 -28.43
CA ALA A 156 -27.49 -12.11 -26.99
C ALA A 156 -26.56 -13.03 -26.18
N VAL A 157 -26.07 -14.12 -26.77
CA VAL A 157 -25.03 -14.97 -26.17
C VAL A 157 -23.69 -14.21 -26.15
N HIS A 158 -23.30 -13.58 -27.25
CA HIS A 158 -22.06 -12.79 -27.31
C HIS A 158 -22.04 -11.62 -26.31
N THR A 159 -23.14 -10.88 -26.17
CA THR A 159 -23.26 -9.80 -25.17
C THR A 159 -23.14 -10.33 -23.74
N ASN A 160 -23.71 -11.51 -23.46
CA ASN A 160 -23.58 -12.17 -22.17
C ASN A 160 -22.13 -12.59 -21.86
N ASP A 161 -21.39 -13.07 -22.86
CA ASP A 161 -19.98 -13.42 -22.68
C ASP A 161 -19.11 -12.19 -22.46
N ASP A 162 -19.37 -11.08 -23.15
CA ASP A 162 -18.73 -9.78 -22.88
C ASP A 162 -19.08 -9.26 -21.46
N ALA A 163 -20.33 -9.42 -21.00
CA ALA A 163 -20.73 -9.07 -19.63
C ALA A 163 -19.98 -9.91 -18.58
N LYS A 164 -19.83 -11.23 -18.80
CA LYS A 164 -19.03 -12.11 -17.93
C LYS A 164 -17.55 -11.70 -17.91
N ARG A 165 -16.97 -11.34 -19.05
CA ARG A 165 -15.58 -10.83 -19.12
C ARG A 165 -15.44 -9.55 -18.31
N LEU A 166 -16.35 -8.60 -18.47
CA LEU A 166 -16.34 -7.32 -17.78
C LEU A 166 -16.57 -7.47 -16.26
N LEU A 167 -17.35 -8.47 -15.83
CA LEU A 167 -17.50 -8.83 -14.42
C LEU A 167 -16.16 -9.30 -13.81
N ARG A 168 -15.41 -10.16 -14.50
CA ARG A 168 -14.08 -10.61 -14.03
C ARG A 168 -13.09 -9.45 -13.94
N SER A 169 -13.11 -8.50 -14.88
CA SER A 169 -12.27 -7.30 -14.79
C SER A 169 -12.69 -6.38 -13.64
N ARG A 170 -14.00 -6.28 -13.37
CA ARG A 170 -14.50 -5.55 -12.19
C ARG A 170 -14.00 -6.18 -10.89
N GLU A 171 -14.05 -7.50 -10.76
CA GLU A 171 -13.51 -8.19 -9.57
C GLU A 171 -12.00 -7.94 -9.41
N ALA A 172 -11.25 -7.89 -10.51
CA ALA A 172 -9.82 -7.55 -10.47
C ALA A 172 -9.58 -6.10 -9.99
N LEU A 173 -10.39 -5.14 -10.44
CA LEU A 173 -10.36 -3.76 -9.93
C LEU A 173 -10.68 -3.69 -8.43
N GLU A 174 -11.73 -4.37 -7.99
CA GLU A 174 -12.15 -4.37 -6.58
C GLU A 174 -11.07 -4.98 -5.68
N ARG A 175 -10.41 -6.05 -6.15
CA ARG A 175 -9.23 -6.63 -5.48
C ARG A 175 -8.07 -5.64 -5.41
N SER A 176 -7.69 -5.02 -6.53
CA SER A 176 -6.62 -4.02 -6.55
C SER A 176 -6.92 -2.79 -5.67
N LEU A 177 -8.19 -2.37 -5.58
CA LEU A 177 -8.60 -1.30 -4.66
C LEU A 177 -8.50 -1.72 -3.19
N ALA A 178 -8.80 -2.98 -2.86
CA ALA A 178 -8.59 -3.50 -1.51
C ALA A 178 -7.10 -3.49 -1.13
N ASP A 179 -6.24 -3.88 -2.08
CA ASP A 179 -4.79 -3.85 -1.92
C ASP A 179 -4.27 -2.41 -1.67
N LEU A 180 -4.69 -1.44 -2.48
CA LEU A 180 -4.32 -0.03 -2.28
C LEU A 180 -4.82 0.53 -0.93
N ARG A 181 -6.03 0.14 -0.49
CA ARG A 181 -6.56 0.54 0.82
C ARG A 181 -5.73 -0.03 1.96
N LYS A 182 -5.29 -1.29 1.82
CA LYS A 182 -4.36 -1.92 2.75
C LYS A 182 -3.03 -1.17 2.80
N ASP A 183 -2.46 -0.82 1.65
CA ASP A 183 -1.19 -0.08 1.59
C ASP A 183 -1.29 1.31 2.23
N LEU A 184 -2.42 2.00 2.03
CA LEU A 184 -2.71 3.28 2.70
C LEU A 184 -2.78 3.13 4.22
N LEU A 185 -3.36 2.05 4.74
CA LEU A 185 -3.39 1.77 6.18
C LEU A 185 -1.98 1.50 6.74
N ILE A 186 -1.17 0.74 6.03
CA ILE A 186 0.23 0.49 6.40
C ILE A 186 1.02 1.80 6.41
N ASN A 187 0.86 2.64 5.39
CA ASN A 187 1.51 3.95 5.33
C ASN A 187 1.07 4.85 6.50
N LYS A 188 -0.25 4.91 6.79
CA LYS A 188 -0.78 5.66 7.93
C LYS A 188 -0.17 5.17 9.26
N SER A 189 -0.20 3.86 9.52
CA SER A 189 0.40 3.27 10.72
C SER A 189 1.90 3.53 10.82
N SER A 190 2.61 3.53 9.69
CA SER A 190 4.03 3.89 9.63
C SER A 190 4.27 5.34 10.06
N VAL A 191 3.49 6.28 9.53
CA VAL A 191 3.56 7.71 9.89
C VAL A 191 3.21 7.91 11.37
N ASP A 192 2.15 7.25 11.86
CA ASP A 192 1.72 7.36 13.26
C ASP A 192 2.79 6.82 14.22
N THR A 193 3.44 5.71 13.88
CA THR A 193 4.55 5.17 14.67
C THR A 193 5.75 6.13 14.69
N ARG A 194 6.07 6.81 13.58
CA ARG A 194 7.17 7.81 13.55
C ARG A 194 6.88 9.05 14.38
N ARG A 195 5.61 9.40 14.60
CA ARG A 195 5.21 10.51 15.48
C ARG A 195 5.49 10.21 16.96
N LEU A 196 5.63 8.94 17.32
CA LEU A 196 5.98 8.51 18.68
C LEU A 196 7.47 8.68 19.01
N ARG A 197 8.31 9.12 18.06
CA ARG A 197 9.72 9.44 18.33
C ARG A 197 9.85 10.48 19.46
N PRO A 198 10.91 10.40 20.31
CA PRO A 198 11.08 11.33 21.43
C PRO A 198 11.30 12.77 20.94
N ALA A 199 10.53 13.71 21.50
CA ALA A 199 10.66 15.13 21.20
C ALA A 199 11.87 15.75 21.94
N PRO A 200 12.44 16.88 21.46
CA PRO A 200 12.11 17.60 20.22
C PRO A 200 13.00 17.21 19.03
N ARG A 201 14.21 16.71 19.28
CA ARG A 201 15.24 16.48 18.24
C ARG A 201 14.85 15.35 17.27
N GLU A 202 14.30 14.24 17.77
CA GLU A 202 13.99 13.07 16.92
C GLU A 202 12.67 13.20 16.14
N ARG A 203 11.90 14.27 16.35
CA ARG A 203 10.63 14.53 15.63
C ARG A 203 10.79 15.42 14.39
N VAL A 204 12.00 15.91 14.11
CA VAL A 204 12.25 16.76 12.94
C VAL A 204 11.98 15.96 11.67
N ARG A 205 11.27 16.60 10.71
CA ARG A 205 10.97 15.97 9.42
C ARG A 205 12.23 15.64 8.66
N ASP A 206 12.27 14.43 8.12
CA ASP A 206 13.40 13.93 7.34
C ASP A 206 12.97 13.33 5.99
N GLY A 207 13.94 12.91 5.18
CA GLY A 207 13.76 12.24 3.90
C GLY A 207 12.82 11.03 3.95
N ALA A 208 12.80 10.28 5.04
CA ALA A 208 11.89 9.14 5.18
C ALA A 208 10.44 9.62 5.38
N ASP A 209 10.23 10.75 6.06
CA ASP A 209 8.92 11.38 6.16
C ASP A 209 8.44 11.90 4.79
N TYR A 210 9.33 12.46 3.97
CA TYR A 210 9.01 12.86 2.60
C TYR A 210 8.65 11.67 1.70
N LEU A 211 9.38 10.55 1.81
CA LEU A 211 9.08 9.32 1.07
C LEU A 211 7.73 8.72 1.48
N LEU A 212 7.42 8.69 2.78
CA LEU A 212 6.11 8.27 3.29
C LEU A 212 4.98 9.17 2.77
N GLU A 213 5.18 10.48 2.73
CA GLU A 213 4.19 11.42 2.21
C GLU A 213 3.99 11.26 0.68
N ALA A 214 5.08 11.06 -0.07
CA ALA A 214 5.05 10.82 -1.51
C ALA A 214 4.34 9.50 -1.85
N GLU A 215 4.65 8.41 -1.13
CA GLU A 215 3.96 7.12 -1.25
C GLU A 215 2.46 7.30 -0.99
N ARG A 216 2.08 8.01 0.08
CA ARG A 216 0.67 8.28 0.40
C ARG A 216 -0.05 9.00 -0.74
N LYS A 217 0.55 10.06 -1.28
CA LYS A 217 -0.03 10.85 -2.40
C LYS A 217 -0.26 9.98 -3.63
N LEU A 218 0.75 9.21 -4.04
CA LEU A 218 0.65 8.28 -5.17
C LEU A 218 -0.44 7.22 -4.95
N LEU A 219 -0.53 6.62 -3.76
CA LEU A 219 -1.57 5.64 -3.45
C LEU A 219 -2.98 6.23 -3.51
N PHE A 220 -3.16 7.50 -3.11
CA PHE A 220 -4.44 8.21 -3.26
C PHE A 220 -4.79 8.46 -4.73
N GLU A 221 -3.83 8.91 -5.54
CA GLU A 221 -4.02 9.12 -6.98
C GLU A 221 -4.44 7.81 -7.68
N LEU A 222 -3.69 6.73 -7.45
CA LEU A 222 -4.01 5.41 -8.00
C LEU A 222 -5.39 4.91 -7.54
N LYS A 223 -5.73 5.10 -6.26
CA LYS A 223 -7.05 4.73 -5.73
C LYS A 223 -8.16 5.47 -6.45
N SER A 224 -8.04 6.79 -6.61
CA SER A 224 -9.07 7.59 -7.29
C SER A 224 -9.27 7.17 -8.74
N GLU A 225 -8.17 6.88 -9.45
CA GLU A 225 -8.21 6.41 -10.83
C GLU A 225 -8.94 5.06 -10.95
N LEU A 226 -8.62 4.09 -10.07
CA LEU A 226 -9.31 2.81 -10.07
C LEU A 226 -10.78 2.92 -9.66
N GLU A 227 -11.14 3.86 -8.78
CA GLU A 227 -12.55 4.13 -8.41
C GLU A 227 -13.35 4.72 -9.58
N ILE A 228 -12.74 5.57 -10.42
CA ILE A 228 -13.36 6.08 -11.65
C ILE A 228 -13.61 4.92 -12.62
N ARG A 229 -12.58 4.09 -12.87
CA ARG A 229 -12.71 2.91 -13.75
C ARG A 229 -13.75 1.91 -13.22
N LEU A 230 -13.89 1.76 -11.91
CA LEU A 230 -14.92 0.94 -11.28
C LEU A 230 -16.34 1.46 -11.56
N LYS A 231 -16.55 2.79 -11.56
CA LYS A 231 -17.84 3.38 -11.94
C LYS A 231 -18.15 3.15 -13.43
N MET A 232 -17.16 3.34 -14.30
CA MET A 232 -17.32 3.10 -15.75
C MET A 232 -17.68 1.63 -16.04
N THR A 233 -17.01 0.68 -15.39
CA THR A 233 -17.31 -0.76 -15.57
C THR A 233 -18.70 -1.14 -15.08
N ARG A 234 -19.17 -0.56 -13.97
CA ARG A 234 -20.56 -0.77 -13.48
C ARG A 234 -21.58 -0.24 -14.48
N HIS A 235 -21.39 0.97 -14.97
CA HIS A 235 -22.27 1.56 -15.97
C HIS A 235 -22.31 0.74 -17.26
N GLN A 236 -21.15 0.28 -17.75
CA GLN A 236 -21.10 -0.54 -18.96
C GLN A 236 -21.78 -1.91 -18.78
N LEU A 237 -21.75 -2.50 -17.58
CA LEU A 237 -22.50 -3.72 -17.26
C LEU A 237 -24.02 -3.49 -17.34
N GLU A 238 -24.52 -2.35 -16.86
CA GLU A 238 -25.94 -1.98 -16.98
C GLU A 238 -26.37 -1.86 -18.46
N ILE A 239 -25.54 -1.21 -19.28
CA ILE A 239 -25.76 -1.09 -20.73
C ILE A 239 -25.83 -2.48 -21.37
N LEU A 240 -24.84 -3.35 -21.14
CA LEU A 240 -24.83 -4.72 -21.70
C LEU A 240 -26.05 -5.54 -21.25
N CYS A 241 -26.47 -5.44 -20.00
CA CYS A 241 -27.67 -6.09 -19.48
C CYS A 241 -28.94 -5.59 -20.19
N SER A 242 -29.05 -4.28 -20.41
CA SER A 242 -30.18 -3.68 -21.13
C SER A 242 -30.21 -4.10 -22.60
N CYS A 243 -29.07 -4.11 -23.29
CA CYS A 243 -28.94 -4.59 -24.67
C CYS A 243 -29.31 -6.07 -24.79
N ARG A 244 -28.84 -6.92 -23.86
CA ARG A 244 -29.19 -8.35 -23.83
C ARG A 244 -30.68 -8.56 -23.67
N LYS A 245 -31.32 -7.81 -22.77
CA LYS A 245 -32.78 -7.88 -22.57
C LYS A 245 -33.52 -7.49 -23.84
N ARG A 246 -33.18 -6.34 -24.45
CA ARG A 246 -33.77 -5.87 -25.71
C ARG A 246 -33.63 -6.90 -26.84
N LEU A 247 -32.46 -7.52 -27.00
CA LEU A 247 -32.26 -8.57 -28.01
C LEU A 247 -33.17 -9.79 -27.80
N LEU A 248 -33.36 -10.22 -26.56
CA LEU A 248 -34.23 -11.34 -26.22
C LEU A 248 -35.72 -10.99 -26.43
N ASP A 249 -36.12 -9.76 -26.09
CA ASP A 249 -37.47 -9.26 -26.31
C ASP A 249 -37.78 -9.22 -27.83
N CYS A 250 -36.87 -8.65 -28.64
CA CYS A 250 -36.98 -8.68 -30.11
C CYS A 250 -37.02 -10.11 -30.65
N ALA A 251 -36.17 -11.01 -30.13
CA ALA A 251 -36.16 -12.41 -30.57
C ALA A 251 -37.48 -13.13 -30.23
N ALA A 252 -38.06 -12.85 -29.06
CA ALA A 252 -39.33 -13.42 -28.63
C ALA A 252 -40.50 -12.90 -29.49
N GLU A 253 -40.55 -11.60 -29.76
CA GLU A 253 -41.54 -10.99 -30.63
C GLU A 253 -41.48 -11.58 -32.05
N ARG A 254 -40.29 -11.66 -32.64
CA ARG A 254 -40.09 -12.26 -33.98
C ARG A 254 -40.37 -13.76 -33.99
N SER A 255 -40.17 -14.47 -32.87
CA SER A 255 -40.54 -15.89 -32.76
C SER A 255 -42.07 -16.08 -32.81
N ARG A 256 -42.85 -15.20 -32.16
CA ARG A 256 -44.33 -15.25 -32.22
C ARG A 256 -44.88 -15.08 -33.63
N VAL A 257 -44.20 -14.30 -34.47
CA VAL A 257 -44.56 -14.15 -35.89
C VAL A 257 -44.46 -15.49 -36.64
N LEU A 258 -43.50 -16.36 -36.27
CA LEU A 258 -43.38 -17.69 -36.86
C LEU A 258 -44.53 -18.61 -36.44
N ASP A 259 -45.09 -18.42 -35.24
CA ASP A 259 -46.21 -19.21 -34.71
C ASP A 259 -47.54 -18.90 -35.43
N LEU A 260 -47.66 -17.72 -36.06
CA LEU A 260 -48.83 -17.32 -36.85
C LEU A 260 -48.91 -18.01 -38.21
N PHE A 261 -47.81 -18.59 -38.70
CA PHE A 261 -47.81 -19.33 -39.95
C PHE A 261 -48.11 -20.80 -39.68
N PRO A 262 -49.24 -21.34 -40.18
CA PRO A 262 -49.53 -22.74 -40.01
C PRO A 262 -48.42 -23.59 -40.64
N ASN A 263 -47.83 -24.50 -39.86
CA ASN A 263 -46.94 -25.55 -40.36
C ASN A 263 -47.64 -26.52 -41.35
N SER A 264 -48.94 -26.32 -41.61
CA SER A 264 -49.84 -27.13 -42.42
C SER A 264 -49.47 -27.29 -43.90
N PHE A 265 -48.45 -26.59 -44.41
CA PHE A 265 -47.97 -26.84 -45.78
C PHE A 265 -47.08 -28.08 -45.90
N ALA A 266 -46.56 -28.62 -44.79
CA ALA A 266 -45.89 -29.91 -44.79
C ALA A 266 -46.87 -31.07 -45.07
N ASP A 267 -48.14 -30.92 -44.72
CA ASP A 267 -49.17 -31.95 -44.90
C ASP A 267 -49.83 -31.90 -46.28
N TRP A 268 -49.96 -30.72 -46.90
CA TRP A 268 -50.53 -30.61 -48.26
C TRP A 268 -49.64 -31.27 -49.33
N THR A 269 -48.32 -31.15 -49.19
CA THR A 269 -47.37 -31.76 -50.15
C THR A 269 -47.19 -33.27 -49.93
N ARG A 270 -47.53 -33.79 -48.74
CA ARG A 270 -47.49 -35.23 -48.45
C ARG A 270 -48.78 -35.97 -48.84
N SER A 271 -49.90 -35.26 -48.97
CA SER A 271 -51.18 -35.83 -49.44
C SER A 271 -51.35 -35.93 -50.96
N HIS A 272 -50.39 -35.45 -51.76
CA HIS A 272 -50.46 -35.53 -53.24
C HIS A 272 -49.34 -36.35 -53.89
N SER A 273 -48.54 -37.09 -53.13
CA SER A 273 -47.58 -38.04 -53.71
C SER A 273 -48.18 -39.44 -53.85
N CYS A 274 -48.98 -39.65 -54.90
CA CYS A 274 -49.23 -40.97 -55.47
C CYS A 274 -48.88 -40.93 -56.97
N SER A 275 -47.75 -41.58 -57.28
CA SER A 275 -47.35 -42.17 -58.57
C SER A 275 -46.62 -41.32 -59.64
N PRO A 276 -45.71 -41.94 -60.45
CA PRO A 276 -44.53 -41.31 -61.06
C PRO A 276 -44.54 -41.34 -62.61
N PRO A 277 -43.39 -41.22 -63.31
CA PRO A 277 -42.89 -40.03 -64.00
C PRO A 277 -43.12 -40.04 -65.54
N SER A 278 -43.23 -38.86 -66.16
CA SER A 278 -43.04 -38.74 -67.61
C SER A 278 -42.14 -37.55 -67.94
N LEU A 279 -41.06 -37.89 -68.65
CA LEU A 279 -40.02 -37.06 -69.22
C LEU A 279 -40.62 -35.97 -70.14
N THR A 280 -40.16 -34.73 -69.99
CA THR A 280 -39.67 -33.86 -71.08
C THR A 280 -39.17 -32.53 -70.51
N PRO A 281 -38.00 -32.01 -70.95
CA PRO A 281 -37.46 -30.74 -70.50
C PRO A 281 -37.93 -29.60 -71.42
N SER A 282 -38.39 -28.49 -70.84
CA SER A 282 -38.67 -27.25 -71.58
C SER A 282 -38.46 -26.04 -70.66
N PRO A 283 -37.96 -24.90 -71.19
CA PRO A 283 -36.96 -24.09 -70.51
C PRO A 283 -37.53 -22.96 -69.66
N SER A 284 -36.72 -22.61 -68.66
CA SER A 284 -36.76 -21.41 -67.84
C SER A 284 -36.88 -20.11 -68.63
N PRO A 285 -37.71 -19.15 -68.19
CA PRO A 285 -37.42 -17.75 -68.39
C PRO A 285 -36.70 -17.17 -67.16
N SER A 286 -35.56 -16.56 -67.45
CA SER A 286 -34.78 -15.67 -66.59
C SER A 286 -35.63 -14.57 -65.94
N PRO A 287 -35.39 -14.17 -64.67
CA PRO A 287 -36.00 -12.98 -64.09
C PRO A 287 -35.23 -11.72 -64.52
N SER A 288 -35.94 -10.79 -65.17
CA SER A 288 -35.45 -9.43 -65.45
C SER A 288 -35.31 -8.62 -64.15
N PRO A 289 -34.22 -7.87 -63.93
CA PRO A 289 -33.95 -7.16 -62.69
C PRO A 289 -34.43 -5.70 -62.78
N SER A 290 -35.70 -5.41 -62.46
CA SER A 290 -36.14 -4.01 -62.48
C SER A 290 -37.32 -3.61 -61.60
N GLN A 291 -37.81 -4.47 -60.68
CA GLN A 291 -38.95 -4.10 -59.82
C GLN A 291 -38.79 -4.48 -58.34
N SER A 292 -37.60 -4.31 -57.77
CA SER A 292 -37.36 -4.61 -56.34
C SER A 292 -36.66 -3.48 -55.58
N ARG A 293 -36.76 -2.23 -56.05
CA ARG A 293 -36.08 -1.09 -55.41
C ARG A 293 -36.98 -0.02 -54.80
N GLU A 294 -38.30 -0.10 -54.96
CA GLU A 294 -39.25 0.82 -54.33
C GLU A 294 -40.16 0.08 -53.35
N LEU A 295 -39.66 -0.18 -52.14
CA LEU A 295 -40.45 -0.42 -50.91
C LEU A 295 -39.53 -0.36 -49.68
N LEU A 296 -38.72 0.69 -49.60
CA LEU A 296 -37.90 1.03 -48.42
C LEU A 296 -38.62 2.06 -47.53
N LYS A 297 -39.91 1.85 -47.28
CA LYS A 297 -40.62 2.45 -46.13
C LYS A 297 -40.89 1.31 -45.16
N ALA A 298 -40.42 1.47 -43.92
CA ALA A 298 -40.52 0.50 -42.85
C ALA A 298 -41.98 0.04 -42.67
N SER A 299 -42.34 -1.06 -43.33
CA SER A 299 -43.59 -1.76 -43.10
C SER A 299 -43.34 -2.81 -42.02
N PRO A 300 -44.22 -2.95 -41.01
CA PRO A 300 -44.12 -3.99 -39.97
C PRO A 300 -44.10 -5.41 -40.54
N ALA A 301 -44.39 -5.58 -41.83
CA ALA A 301 -44.34 -6.82 -42.60
C ALA A 301 -42.95 -7.17 -43.18
N THR A 302 -41.88 -6.42 -42.86
CA THR A 302 -40.52 -6.81 -43.24
C THR A 302 -39.93 -7.81 -42.23
N PRO A 303 -39.11 -8.79 -42.66
CA PRO A 303 -38.54 -9.79 -41.76
C PRO A 303 -37.71 -9.18 -40.62
N CYS A 304 -36.99 -8.09 -40.91
CA CYS A 304 -36.20 -7.31 -39.96
C CYS A 304 -36.87 -5.97 -39.71
N THR A 305 -37.33 -5.74 -38.48
CA THR A 305 -37.86 -4.43 -38.06
C THR A 305 -36.74 -3.47 -37.70
N PRO A 306 -36.99 -2.15 -37.80
CA PRO A 306 -36.02 -1.14 -37.35
C PRO A 306 -35.57 -1.37 -35.91
N GLU A 307 -36.47 -1.78 -35.01
CA GLU A 307 -36.15 -2.09 -33.62
C GLU A 307 -35.16 -3.26 -33.46
N CYS A 308 -35.28 -4.32 -34.28
CA CYS A 308 -34.34 -5.44 -34.29
C CYS A 308 -32.95 -4.98 -34.78
N GLN A 309 -32.93 -4.15 -35.82
CA GLN A 309 -31.69 -3.61 -36.38
C GLN A 309 -30.98 -2.69 -35.38
N GLU A 310 -31.72 -1.80 -34.72
CA GLU A 310 -31.21 -0.94 -33.66
C GLU A 310 -30.68 -1.75 -32.47
N ALA A 311 -31.41 -2.79 -32.03
CA ALA A 311 -30.98 -3.64 -30.93
C ALA A 311 -29.67 -4.39 -31.26
N LEU A 312 -29.53 -4.90 -32.50
CA LEU A 312 -28.29 -5.53 -32.97
C LEU A 312 -27.13 -4.54 -33.02
N GLN A 313 -27.35 -3.34 -33.55
CA GLN A 313 -26.31 -2.30 -33.64
C GLN A 313 -25.88 -1.83 -32.25
N ALA A 314 -26.82 -1.50 -31.36
CA ALA A 314 -26.55 -1.09 -29.99
C ALA A 314 -25.79 -2.17 -29.19
N ALA A 315 -26.15 -3.44 -29.38
CA ALA A 315 -25.44 -4.55 -28.76
C ALA A 315 -24.00 -4.69 -29.27
N ARG A 316 -23.78 -4.54 -30.59
CA ARG A 316 -22.43 -4.59 -31.18
C ARG A 316 -21.55 -3.45 -30.69
N THR A 317 -22.07 -2.22 -30.64
CA THR A 317 -21.32 -1.06 -30.12
C THR A 317 -21.01 -1.21 -28.63
N ALA A 318 -21.96 -1.66 -27.82
CA ALA A 318 -21.74 -1.92 -26.39
C ALA A 318 -20.70 -3.02 -26.14
N CYS A 319 -20.65 -4.06 -26.98
CA CYS A 319 -19.61 -5.09 -26.91
C CYS A 319 -18.21 -4.53 -27.24
N LEU A 320 -18.11 -3.67 -28.26
CA LEU A 320 -16.84 -3.02 -28.61
C LEU A 320 -16.33 -2.13 -27.47
N GLN A 321 -17.21 -1.31 -26.90
CA GLN A 321 -16.91 -0.45 -25.75
C GLN A 321 -16.49 -1.28 -24.52
N SER A 322 -17.19 -2.38 -24.24
CA SER A 322 -16.84 -3.29 -23.14
C SER A 322 -15.44 -3.89 -23.31
N ARG A 323 -15.06 -4.29 -24.52
CA ARG A 323 -13.73 -4.85 -24.80
C ARG A 323 -12.63 -3.80 -24.69
N ALA A 324 -12.88 -2.58 -25.14
CA ALA A 324 -11.95 -1.47 -24.95
C ALA A 324 -11.73 -1.18 -23.46
N LEU A 325 -12.83 -1.06 -22.69
CA LEU A 325 -12.78 -0.83 -21.26
C LEU A 325 -12.06 -1.97 -20.50
N CYS A 326 -12.23 -3.23 -20.90
CA CYS A 326 -11.48 -4.34 -20.31
C CYS A 326 -9.96 -4.19 -20.48
N ARG A 327 -9.48 -3.65 -21.62
CA ARG A 327 -8.04 -3.41 -21.85
C ARG A 327 -7.55 -2.26 -20.99
N GLU A 328 -8.27 -1.15 -20.98
CA GLU A 328 -7.96 0.01 -20.13
C GLU A 328 -7.89 -0.39 -18.66
N VAL A 329 -8.83 -1.20 -18.19
CA VAL A 329 -8.87 -1.73 -16.82
C VAL A 329 -7.70 -2.67 -16.53
N LYS A 330 -7.26 -3.47 -17.50
CA LYS A 330 -6.10 -4.33 -17.29
C LYS A 330 -4.83 -3.48 -17.17
N GLU A 331 -4.62 -2.55 -18.09
CA GLU A 331 -3.49 -1.62 -18.07
C GLU A 331 -3.46 -0.77 -16.80
N ALA A 332 -4.64 -0.31 -16.36
CA ALA A 332 -4.86 0.38 -15.10
C ALA A 332 -4.33 -0.38 -13.89
N VAL A 333 -4.74 -1.64 -13.76
CA VAL A 333 -4.38 -2.49 -12.63
C VAL A 333 -2.88 -2.81 -12.69
N ASP A 334 -2.35 -3.13 -13.87
CA ASP A 334 -0.92 -3.41 -14.05
C ASP A 334 -0.05 -2.18 -13.70
N GLN A 335 -0.49 -0.97 -14.09
CA GLN A 335 0.15 0.29 -13.72
C GLN A 335 0.06 0.55 -12.21
N ALA A 336 -1.11 0.34 -11.61
CA ALA A 336 -1.29 0.54 -10.17
C ALA A 336 -0.42 -0.41 -9.34
N VAL A 337 -0.34 -1.68 -9.74
CA VAL A 337 0.50 -2.69 -9.08
C VAL A 337 1.98 -2.36 -9.23
N SER A 338 2.44 -1.99 -10.44
CA SER A 338 3.85 -1.67 -10.67
C SER A 338 4.30 -0.39 -9.96
N LEU A 339 3.51 0.69 -10.05
CA LEU A 339 3.81 1.96 -9.37
C LEU A 339 3.69 1.82 -7.85
N GLY A 340 2.67 1.11 -7.36
CA GLY A 340 2.50 0.83 -5.93
C GLY A 340 3.68 0.06 -5.35
N ARG A 341 4.13 -1.02 -6.02
CA ARG A 341 5.31 -1.78 -5.60
C ARG A 341 6.59 -0.94 -5.64
N ALA A 342 6.77 -0.12 -6.66
CA ALA A 342 7.93 0.76 -6.79
C ALA A 342 7.98 1.80 -5.66
N ALA A 343 6.86 2.45 -5.36
CA ALA A 343 6.74 3.40 -4.25
C ALA A 343 7.00 2.71 -2.90
N HIS A 344 6.40 1.53 -2.69
CA HIS A 344 6.59 0.77 -1.45
C HIS A 344 8.04 0.35 -1.24
N LYS A 345 8.71 -0.10 -2.31
CA LYS A 345 10.13 -0.44 -2.29
C LYS A 345 11.00 0.78 -1.97
N ALA A 346 10.79 1.90 -2.66
CA ALA A 346 11.54 3.12 -2.44
C ALA A 346 11.45 3.62 -0.98
N THR A 347 10.25 3.58 -0.38
CA THR A 347 10.07 3.96 1.02
C THR A 347 10.70 2.96 1.98
N ASN A 348 10.63 1.65 1.71
CA ASN A 348 11.29 0.62 2.53
C ASN A 348 12.82 0.74 2.49
N ASP A 349 13.38 0.99 1.31
CA ASP A 349 14.81 1.21 1.12
C ASP A 349 15.25 2.48 1.86
N GLY A 350 14.47 3.56 1.72
CA GLY A 350 14.72 4.81 2.44
C GLY A 350 14.63 4.69 3.96
N LEU A 351 13.66 3.94 4.50
CA LEU A 351 13.58 3.64 5.92
C LEU A 351 14.79 2.80 6.39
N THR A 352 15.20 1.81 5.62
CA THR A 352 16.35 0.95 5.95
C THR A 352 17.64 1.76 5.97
N GLN A 353 17.83 2.65 5.00
CA GLN A 353 18.94 3.58 4.96
C GLN A 353 18.92 4.54 6.16
N LYS A 354 17.76 5.12 6.50
CA LYS A 354 17.63 5.98 7.69
C LYS A 354 17.97 5.25 8.99
N ILE A 355 17.57 3.98 9.12
CA ILE A 355 17.95 3.13 10.24
C ILE A 355 19.47 2.98 10.30
N ALA A 356 20.11 2.63 9.18
CA ALA A 356 21.57 2.46 9.10
C ALA A 356 22.32 3.73 9.48
N GLU A 357 21.89 4.89 8.98
CA GLU A 357 22.47 6.20 9.32
C GLU A 357 22.36 6.51 10.82
N THR A 358 21.21 6.20 11.42
CA THR A 358 20.96 6.46 12.85
C THR A 358 21.74 5.50 13.75
N VAL A 359 21.89 4.24 13.32
CA VAL A 359 22.75 3.25 14.00
C VAL A 359 24.20 3.68 13.97
N ASN A 360 24.71 4.12 12.81
CA ASN A 360 26.09 4.63 12.69
C ASN A 360 26.33 5.83 13.63
N LEU A 361 25.39 6.78 13.66
CA LEU A 361 25.47 7.92 14.58
C LEU A 361 25.45 7.49 16.06
N THR A 362 24.69 6.45 16.40
CA THR A 362 24.65 5.88 17.76
C THR A 362 25.99 5.26 18.14
N GLN A 363 26.67 4.58 17.20
CA GLN A 363 28.01 4.02 17.42
C GLN A 363 29.04 5.13 17.68
N HIS A 364 29.03 6.21 16.90
CA HIS A 364 29.91 7.36 17.15
C HIS A 364 29.65 8.02 18.51
N LEU A 365 28.39 8.22 18.90
CA LEU A 365 28.04 8.75 20.21
C LEU A 365 28.54 7.86 21.35
N GLN A 366 28.47 6.53 21.18
CA GLN A 366 28.96 5.57 22.17
C GLN A 366 30.48 5.67 22.36
N VAL A 367 31.24 5.78 21.25
CA VAL A 367 32.70 5.94 21.30
C VAL A 367 33.08 7.26 21.98
N SER A 368 32.50 8.38 21.53
CA SER A 368 32.80 9.71 22.08
C SER A 368 32.37 9.85 23.56
N SER A 369 31.29 9.18 23.98
CA SER A 369 30.90 9.08 25.39
C SER A 369 31.95 8.32 26.22
N GLY A 370 32.48 7.21 25.68
CA GLY A 370 33.55 6.44 26.30
C GLY A 370 34.86 7.23 26.44
N GLU A 371 35.28 7.93 25.38
CA GLU A 371 36.46 8.81 25.40
C GLU A 371 36.30 9.95 26.41
N SER A 372 35.11 10.57 26.46
CA SER A 372 34.79 11.61 27.45
C SER A 372 34.89 11.07 28.88
N ARG A 373 34.45 9.83 29.13
CA ARG A 373 34.58 9.18 30.45
C ARG A 373 36.04 9.04 30.87
N VAL A 374 36.90 8.61 29.94
CA VAL A 374 38.34 8.47 30.20
C VAL A 374 39.00 9.84 30.40
N ALA A 375 38.60 10.86 29.65
CA ALA A 375 39.07 12.24 29.86
C ALA A 375 38.69 12.77 31.24
N ILE A 376 37.43 12.61 31.67
CA ILE A 376 36.99 13.00 33.02
C ILE A 376 37.86 12.36 34.09
N GLN A 377 38.12 11.04 34.00
CA GLN A 377 38.97 10.35 34.98
C GLN A 377 40.40 10.87 35.01
N ARG A 378 40.96 11.27 33.85
CA ARG A 378 42.31 11.84 33.79
C ARG A 378 42.37 13.24 34.39
N VAL A 379 41.44 14.12 34.01
CA VAL A 379 41.38 15.49 34.53
C VAL A 379 41.06 15.47 36.03
N GLN A 380 40.22 14.55 36.50
CA GLN A 380 39.91 14.39 37.92
C GLN A 380 41.16 14.05 38.72
N ARG A 381 41.97 13.08 38.27
CA ARG A 381 43.24 12.76 38.96
C ARG A 381 44.16 13.98 39.03
N TRP A 382 44.22 14.77 37.97
CA TRP A 382 45.05 15.97 37.95
C TRP A 382 44.51 17.08 38.87
N TYR A 383 43.18 17.20 38.99
CA TYR A 383 42.52 18.04 39.98
C TYR A 383 42.91 17.60 41.40
N ASP A 384 42.74 16.31 41.72
CA ASP A 384 43.05 15.75 43.04
C ASP A 384 44.54 15.92 43.41
N GLU A 385 45.46 15.75 42.45
CA GLU A 385 46.91 15.98 42.63
C GLU A 385 47.24 17.46 42.90
N ASN A 386 46.59 18.39 42.19
CA ASN A 386 46.77 19.83 42.39
C ASN A 386 46.15 20.29 43.71
N GLU A 387 45.00 19.73 44.10
CA GLU A 387 44.32 20.03 45.36
C GLU A 387 45.17 19.57 46.55
N HIS A 388 45.76 18.36 46.44
CA HIS A 388 46.73 17.88 47.42
C HIS A 388 47.98 18.77 47.51
N SER A 389 48.44 19.30 46.37
CA SER A 389 49.56 20.24 46.33
C SER A 389 49.19 21.60 46.92
N GLU A 390 47.96 22.06 46.74
CA GLU A 390 47.42 23.28 47.37
C GLU A 390 47.41 23.15 48.88
N GLY A 391 46.90 22.03 49.40
CA GLY A 391 46.92 21.72 50.83
C GLY A 391 48.34 21.73 51.42
N ARG A 392 49.34 21.21 50.68
CA ARG A 392 50.75 21.26 51.11
C ARG A 392 51.32 22.67 51.14
N VAL A 393 51.02 23.51 50.13
CA VAL A 393 51.49 24.91 50.08
C VAL A 393 50.81 25.75 51.16
N LEU A 394 49.53 25.50 51.43
CA LEU A 394 48.77 26.12 52.49
C LEU A 394 49.13 25.59 53.89
N GLY A 395 49.93 24.54 54.01
CA GLY A 395 50.34 23.97 55.29
C GLY A 395 49.18 23.52 56.18
N PRO A 396 49.46 23.27 57.47
CA PRO A 396 48.50 22.75 58.44
C PRO A 396 47.24 23.62 58.55
N VAL A 397 46.07 23.06 58.28
CA VAL A 397 44.76 23.66 58.64
C VAL A 397 44.24 23.06 59.96
N SER A 398 44.74 21.89 60.34
CA SER A 398 44.39 21.16 61.57
C SER A 398 45.60 21.01 62.50
N SER A 399 45.35 20.93 63.82
CA SER A 399 46.37 20.72 64.86
C SER A 399 47.10 19.37 64.77
N ALA A 400 46.66 18.47 63.91
CA ALA A 400 47.36 17.21 63.62
C ALA A 400 48.55 17.39 62.65
N ASP A 401 48.63 18.48 61.89
CA ASP A 401 49.62 18.68 60.82
C ASP A 401 50.88 19.46 61.27
N LEU A 402 51.06 19.67 62.59
CA LEU A 402 52.07 20.54 63.23
C LEU A 402 53.55 20.34 62.80
N LEU A 403 53.87 19.24 62.13
CA LEU A 403 55.22 18.94 61.62
C LEU A 403 55.49 19.50 60.21
N THR A 404 54.52 20.15 59.57
CA THR A 404 54.70 20.79 58.26
C THR A 404 54.72 22.32 58.41
N ARG A 405 55.62 22.98 57.64
CA ARG A 405 56.01 24.40 57.80
C ARG A 405 54.82 25.38 57.79
N GLU A 406 54.96 26.49 58.52
CA GLU A 406 53.93 27.53 58.68
C GLU A 406 53.57 28.30 57.40
N ARG A 407 52.32 28.78 57.33
CA ARG A 407 51.76 29.59 56.23
C ARG A 407 52.42 30.96 56.10
N LEU A 408 52.90 31.30 54.91
CA LEU A 408 53.43 32.63 54.56
C LEU A 408 52.35 33.74 54.51
N ASP A 409 51.08 33.36 54.38
CA ASP A 409 49.96 34.29 54.31
C ASP A 409 49.47 34.80 55.68
N ARG A 410 50.02 34.29 56.79
CA ARG A 410 49.65 34.78 58.13
C ARG A 410 50.12 36.23 58.27
N PRO A 411 49.30 37.13 58.86
CA PRO A 411 49.64 38.54 59.00
C PRO A 411 50.98 38.75 59.73
N GLN A 412 51.36 37.85 60.65
CA GLN A 412 52.64 37.89 61.35
C GLN A 412 53.86 37.63 60.46
N VAL A 413 53.75 36.77 59.43
CA VAL A 413 54.82 36.49 58.45
C VAL A 413 54.90 37.58 57.39
N GLN A 414 53.75 38.15 56.99
CA GLN A 414 53.69 39.30 56.08
C GLN A 414 54.35 40.56 56.66
N VAL A 415 54.33 40.74 57.99
CA VAL A 415 55.06 41.83 58.67
C VAL A 415 56.57 41.65 58.54
N TYR A 416 57.10 40.42 58.64
CA TYR A 416 58.53 40.13 58.44
C TYR A 416 58.98 40.25 56.98
N GLN A 417 58.11 40.00 56.00
CA GLN A 417 58.42 40.16 54.57
C GLN A 417 58.41 41.63 54.09
N ARG A 418 57.86 42.57 54.88
CA ARG A 418 57.81 44.00 54.53
C ARG A 418 59.11 44.76 54.82
N HIS A 419 60.07 44.16 55.53
CA HIS A 419 61.38 44.77 55.75
C HIS A 419 62.26 44.65 54.50
N ALA A 420 62.97 45.72 54.13
CA ALA A 420 63.79 45.78 52.91
C ALA A 420 64.93 44.73 52.87
N GLY A 421 65.34 44.19 54.02
CA GLY A 421 66.35 43.13 54.14
C GLY A 421 65.80 41.69 54.03
N THR A 422 64.49 41.50 53.91
CA THR A 422 63.82 40.18 53.94
C THR A 422 62.88 39.96 52.75
N GLN A 423 62.94 40.80 51.71
CA GLN A 423 62.32 40.57 50.41
C GLN A 423 63.09 39.50 49.64
N LEU A 424 62.97 38.26 50.12
CA LEU A 424 63.58 37.11 49.50
C LEU A 424 62.87 36.81 48.16
N PRO A 425 63.58 36.75 47.02
CA PRO A 425 62.98 36.39 45.73
C PRO A 425 62.30 35.02 45.75
N GLU A 426 62.69 34.15 46.69
CA GLU A 426 62.05 32.86 46.93
C GLU A 426 60.61 33.02 47.46
N ALA A 427 60.35 34.00 48.32
CA ALA A 427 59.02 34.23 48.87
C ALA A 427 58.05 34.76 47.80
N THR A 428 58.51 35.65 46.93
CA THR A 428 57.71 36.14 45.80
C THR A 428 57.45 35.05 44.77
N ALA A 429 58.44 34.18 44.49
CA ALA A 429 58.27 33.01 43.64
C ALA A 429 57.24 32.01 44.19
N ILE A 430 57.19 31.78 45.51
CA ILE A 430 56.18 30.91 46.14
C ILE A 430 54.78 31.50 46.01
N VAL A 431 54.60 32.80 46.28
CA VAL A 431 53.30 33.47 46.14
C VAL A 431 52.81 33.43 44.70
N GLN A 432 53.70 33.66 43.72
CA GLN A 432 53.38 33.56 42.30
C GLN A 432 53.05 32.11 41.89
N GLY A 433 53.83 31.13 42.37
CA GLY A 433 53.57 29.71 42.13
C GLY A 433 52.25 29.23 42.72
N TYR A 434 51.89 29.69 43.92
CA TYR A 434 50.60 29.43 44.54
C TYR A 434 49.44 30.06 43.77
N ALA A 435 49.58 31.31 43.32
CA ALA A 435 48.57 31.95 42.48
C ALA A 435 48.36 31.18 41.17
N ALA A 436 49.42 30.70 40.53
CA ALA A 436 49.35 29.87 39.33
C ALA A 436 48.69 28.50 39.61
N LEU A 437 49.00 27.86 40.75
CA LEU A 437 48.37 26.61 41.18
C LEU A 437 46.86 26.79 41.39
N ARG A 438 46.45 27.86 42.09
CA ARG A 438 45.04 28.17 42.34
C ARG A 438 44.27 28.45 41.06
N GLN A 439 44.89 29.16 40.11
CA GLN A 439 44.34 29.35 38.77
C GLN A 439 44.21 28.00 38.02
N SER A 440 45.22 27.13 38.12
CA SER A 440 45.18 25.78 37.55
C SER A 440 44.02 24.96 38.10
N LEU A 441 43.80 24.97 39.42
CA LEU A 441 42.67 24.29 40.06
C LEU A 441 41.32 24.81 39.57
N LEU A 442 41.16 26.13 39.51
CA LEU A 442 39.95 26.74 38.97
C LEU A 442 39.70 26.31 37.53
N ASN A 443 40.73 26.35 36.67
CA ASN A 443 40.62 25.92 35.27
C ASN A 443 40.21 24.44 35.17
N THR A 444 40.86 23.55 35.92
CA THR A 444 40.52 22.12 35.93
C THR A 444 39.10 21.82 36.42
N SER A 445 38.62 22.56 37.42
CA SER A 445 37.24 22.40 37.90
C SER A 445 36.22 22.82 36.84
N GLN A 446 36.51 23.89 36.08
CA GLN A 446 35.68 24.33 34.97
C GLN A 446 35.72 23.32 33.81
N ASP A 447 36.89 22.80 33.48
CA ASP A 447 37.09 21.78 32.45
C ASP A 447 36.35 20.48 32.78
N LEU A 448 36.42 20.03 34.04
CA LEU A 448 35.62 18.90 34.55
C LEU A 448 34.12 19.16 34.40
N GLY A 449 33.65 20.35 34.80
CA GLY A 449 32.26 20.75 34.65
C GLY A 449 31.80 20.71 33.19
N LEU A 450 32.64 21.17 32.26
CA LEU A 450 32.35 21.15 30.83
C LEU A 450 32.34 19.72 30.26
N LEU A 451 33.29 18.87 30.65
CA LEU A 451 33.33 17.45 30.28
C LEU A 451 32.11 16.68 30.80
N HIS A 452 31.68 16.91 32.04
CA HIS A 452 30.48 16.29 32.59
C HIS A 452 29.22 16.70 31.82
N ARG A 453 29.04 18.00 31.53
CA ARG A 453 27.89 18.49 30.76
C ARG A 453 27.86 17.91 29.34
N THR A 454 28.99 17.87 28.66
CA THR A 454 29.08 17.30 27.31
C THR A 454 28.82 15.80 27.30
N ARG A 455 29.30 15.05 28.31
CA ARG A 455 28.96 13.62 28.47
C ARG A 455 27.46 13.39 28.64
N LEU A 456 26.80 14.17 29.50
CA LEU A 456 25.35 14.07 29.69
C LEU A 456 24.59 14.33 28.38
N GLN A 457 25.01 15.33 27.60
CA GLN A 457 24.43 15.60 26.27
C GLN A 457 24.65 14.45 25.28
N LEU A 458 25.82 13.81 25.29
CA LEU A 458 26.10 12.63 24.46
C LEU A 458 25.18 11.45 24.83
N GLU A 459 24.98 11.22 26.13
CA GLU A 459 24.11 10.15 26.63
C GLU A 459 22.63 10.40 26.29
N GLU A 460 22.13 11.63 26.48
CA GLU A 460 20.78 12.04 26.08
C GLU A 460 20.57 11.82 24.58
N ASN A 461 21.50 12.30 23.75
CA ASN A 461 21.43 12.11 22.30
C ASN A 461 21.44 10.62 21.94
N MET A 462 22.29 9.82 22.58
CA MET A 462 22.39 8.37 22.33
C MET A 462 21.08 7.65 22.67
N GLN A 463 20.44 7.98 23.80
CA GLN A 463 19.14 7.42 24.18
C GLN A 463 18.06 7.80 23.17
N GLY A 464 18.02 9.08 22.75
CA GLY A 464 17.12 9.55 21.71
C GLY A 464 17.27 8.79 20.39
N LYS A 465 18.51 8.60 19.90
CA LYS A 465 18.77 7.83 18.68
C LYS A 465 18.34 6.37 18.81
N ARG A 466 18.62 5.71 19.94
CA ARG A 466 18.22 4.31 20.17
C ARG A 466 16.71 4.13 20.13
N ALA A 467 15.96 5.05 20.75
CA ALA A 467 14.50 5.04 20.69
C ALA A 467 13.98 5.24 19.25
N ALA A 468 14.58 6.17 18.49
CA ALA A 468 14.24 6.38 17.09
C ALA A 468 14.51 5.13 16.21
N VAL A 469 15.66 4.48 16.37
CA VAL A 469 16.00 3.22 15.67
C VAL A 469 15.02 2.11 16.02
N SER A 470 14.63 1.98 17.29
CA SER A 470 13.66 0.97 17.73
C SER A 470 12.33 1.14 17.00
N LEU A 471 11.80 2.37 16.93
CA LEU A 471 10.56 2.70 16.23
C LEU A 471 10.67 2.47 14.72
N ASP A 472 11.74 2.96 14.09
CA ASP A 472 11.94 2.80 12.63
C ASP A 472 12.11 1.33 12.25
N SER A 473 12.79 0.54 13.08
CA SER A 473 12.89 -0.90 12.89
C SER A 473 11.54 -1.61 13.06
N ALA A 474 10.69 -1.15 13.98
CA ALA A 474 9.34 -1.69 14.15
C ALA A 474 8.47 -1.40 12.93
N ILE A 475 8.60 -0.21 12.32
CA ILE A 475 7.92 0.15 11.08
C ILE A 475 8.41 -0.74 9.92
N ALA A 476 9.73 -0.92 9.79
CA ALA A 476 10.28 -1.79 8.75
C ALA A 476 9.75 -3.23 8.88
N ARG A 477 9.65 -3.77 10.11
CA ARG A 477 9.04 -5.08 10.38
C ARG A 477 7.55 -5.11 10.07
N LEU A 478 6.79 -4.09 10.47
CA LEU A 478 5.37 -3.95 10.18
C LEU A 478 5.11 -3.98 8.67
N ARG A 479 5.86 -3.18 7.91
CA ARG A 479 5.74 -3.07 6.46
C ARG A 479 6.08 -4.39 5.77
N ARG A 480 7.13 -5.09 6.20
CA ARG A 480 7.48 -6.43 5.69
C ARG A 480 6.44 -7.50 6.02
N ARG A 481 5.89 -7.49 7.23
CA ARG A 481 4.84 -8.45 7.63
C ARG A 481 3.57 -8.26 6.79
N ASN A 482 3.25 -7.01 6.48
CA ASN A 482 2.01 -6.66 5.81
C ASN A 482 2.16 -6.43 4.30
N SER A 483 3.35 -6.59 3.72
CA SER A 483 3.61 -6.39 2.28
C SER A 483 2.87 -7.38 1.41
N ASP A 484 2.59 -8.58 1.94
CA ASP A 484 1.87 -9.60 1.21
C ASP A 484 0.37 -9.32 1.25
N HIS A 485 -0.19 -8.85 0.14
CA HIS A 485 -1.62 -8.58 -0.06
C HIS A 485 -2.55 -9.78 0.19
N ARG A 486 -2.00 -11.00 0.26
CA ARG A 486 -2.74 -12.23 0.59
C ARG A 486 -3.31 -12.24 2.01
N TRP A 487 -2.67 -11.54 2.96
CA TRP A 487 -3.07 -11.55 4.36
C TRP A 487 -3.90 -10.31 4.70
N THR A 488 -5.06 -10.50 5.32
CA THR A 488 -5.88 -9.40 5.83
C THR A 488 -5.16 -8.72 7.00
N VAL A 489 -5.03 -7.38 6.96
CA VAL A 489 -4.52 -6.64 8.12
C VAL A 489 -5.60 -6.72 9.20
N PRO A 490 -5.30 -7.23 10.40
CA PRO A 490 -6.26 -7.18 11.49
C PRO A 490 -6.63 -5.71 11.71
N HIS A 491 -7.94 -5.41 11.76
CA HIS A 491 -8.41 -4.07 12.04
C HIS A 491 -7.74 -3.55 13.31
N LEU A 492 -6.89 -2.54 13.17
CA LEU A 492 -6.39 -1.75 14.29
C LEU A 492 -7.63 -1.08 14.89
N LYS A 493 -8.12 -1.64 16.00
CA LYS A 493 -9.21 -1.09 16.81
C LYS A 493 -8.80 0.25 17.40
#